data_AF-A0A645J0V5-F1
#
_entry.id   AF-A0A645J0V5-F1
#
_cell.length_a   1.000
_cell.length_b   1.000
_cell.length_c   1.000
_cell.angle_alpha   90.00
_cell.angle_beta   90.00
_cell.angle_gamma   90.00
#
_symmetry.space_group_name_H-M   'P 1'
#
loop_
_entity.id
_entity.type
_entity.pdbx_description
1 polymer ?
#
loop_
_entity_poly.entity_id
_entity_poly.type
_entity_poly.pdbx_seq_one_letter_code
_entity_poly.pdbx_strand_id
1 'polypeptide(L)'
;MDTSKSLVISGGTITVNSEGDGLDSNGTLTISGGTIYVSGPTNSGNGALDSNGAMTVSGGVVIAAGSAGMAQVFDQSSSQSSLSYTFTSVQQAGTTITLKDASGNDIASYTPDKQFQNVVISAPELAAGQTYSLYCANSLVENISLSGTVTSVGTGGMSGGFGGGQRPGGGRRG
;
A
#
# COMPACT_ATOMS: atom_id res chain seq x y z
N MET A 1 13.58 3.24 -15.70
CA MET A 1 12.30 2.50 -15.67
C MET A 1 12.03 1.97 -17.07
N ASP A 2 11.65 0.70 -17.20
CA ASP A 2 11.23 0.13 -18.49
C ASP A 2 9.73 0.38 -18.67
N THR A 3 9.38 1.42 -19.43
CA THR A 3 7.98 1.78 -19.69
C THR A 3 7.28 0.83 -20.68
N SER A 4 7.97 -0.19 -21.20
CA SER A 4 7.35 -1.25 -22.01
C SER A 4 6.65 -2.32 -21.17
N LYS A 5 6.85 -2.33 -19.83
CA LYS A 5 6.21 -3.26 -18.90
C LYS A 5 5.10 -2.54 -18.14
N SER A 6 3.97 -3.21 -17.95
CA SER A 6 2.90 -2.70 -17.10
C SER A 6 2.05 -3.84 -16.56
N LEU A 7 1.52 -3.62 -15.35
CA LEU A 7 0.37 -4.34 -14.81
C LEU A 7 -0.79 -3.34 -14.73
N VAL A 8 -1.87 -3.63 -15.46
CA VAL A 8 -3.08 -2.80 -15.50
C VAL A 8 -4.27 -3.62 -15.03
N ILE A 9 -4.96 -3.13 -14.00
CA ILE A 9 -6.15 -3.75 -13.44
C ILE A 9 -7.31 -2.76 -13.55
N SER A 10 -8.33 -3.12 -14.33
CA SER A 10 -9.48 -2.24 -14.58
C SER A 10 -10.78 -2.70 -13.92
N GLY A 11 -10.78 -3.85 -13.23
CA GLY A 11 -11.96 -4.43 -12.62
C GLY A 11 -11.78 -5.87 -12.20
N GLY A 12 -12.88 -6.47 -11.71
CA GLY A 12 -12.92 -7.85 -11.21
C GLY A 12 -12.60 -7.96 -9.72
N THR A 13 -12.69 -9.19 -9.21
CA THR A 13 -12.27 -9.54 -7.85
C THR A 13 -10.98 -10.35 -7.94
N ILE A 14 -9.90 -9.82 -7.37
CA ILE A 14 -8.56 -10.40 -7.45
C ILE A 14 -8.07 -10.67 -6.03
N THR A 15 -7.65 -11.90 -5.78
CA THR A 15 -7.00 -12.27 -4.51
C THR A 15 -5.64 -12.87 -4.83
N VAL A 16 -4.60 -12.32 -4.21
CA VAL A 16 -3.21 -12.74 -4.39
C VAL A 16 -2.68 -13.23 -3.06
N ASN A 17 -2.10 -14.42 -3.04
CA ASN A 17 -1.39 -14.98 -1.90
C ASN A 17 0.03 -15.34 -2.37
N SER A 18 1.01 -14.52 -2.00
CA SER A 18 2.37 -14.55 -2.58
C SER A 18 3.45 -14.83 -1.53
N GLU A 19 4.48 -15.59 -1.90
CA GLU A 19 5.71 -15.73 -1.10
C GLU A 19 6.73 -14.61 -1.40
N GLY A 20 6.75 -14.14 -2.66
CA GLY A 20 7.48 -12.95 -3.10
C GLY A 20 6.56 -11.73 -3.20
N ASP A 21 6.90 -10.79 -4.07
CA ASP A 21 6.08 -9.60 -4.30
C ASP A 21 4.65 -9.97 -4.69
N GLY A 22 3.69 -9.16 -4.22
CA GLY A 22 2.26 -9.38 -4.45
C GLY A 22 1.86 -8.93 -5.86
N LEU A 23 1.42 -7.68 -5.99
CA LEU A 23 1.28 -7.06 -7.31
C LEU A 23 2.63 -6.46 -7.71
N ASP A 24 3.31 -7.14 -8.63
CA ASP A 24 4.65 -6.79 -9.08
C ASP A 24 4.63 -6.31 -10.55
N SER A 25 5.21 -5.13 -10.79
CA SER A 25 5.58 -4.70 -12.13
C SER A 25 7.01 -4.20 -12.22
N ASN A 26 7.76 -4.76 -13.17
CA ASN A 26 9.03 -4.18 -13.62
C ASN A 26 8.89 -2.83 -14.37
N GLY A 27 7.66 -2.36 -14.59
CA GLY A 27 7.34 -1.05 -15.14
C GLY A 27 6.30 -0.35 -14.29
N THR A 28 5.10 -0.08 -14.81
CA THR A 28 4.04 0.62 -14.04
C THR A 28 2.99 -0.33 -13.47
N LEU A 29 2.43 0.02 -12.32
CA LEU A 29 1.21 -0.58 -11.77
C LEU A 29 0.07 0.44 -11.81
N THR A 30 -1.02 0.13 -12.50
CA THR A 30 -2.19 1.02 -12.62
C THR A 30 -3.47 0.29 -12.30
N ILE A 31 -4.24 0.82 -11.34
CA ILE A 31 -5.51 0.26 -10.89
C ILE A 31 -6.62 1.28 -11.09
N SER A 32 -7.59 0.99 -11.94
CA SER A 32 -8.75 1.85 -12.19
C SER A 32 -10.08 1.29 -11.69
N GLY A 33 -10.10 0.06 -11.17
CA GLY A 33 -11.29 -0.56 -10.62
C GLY A 33 -11.04 -1.97 -10.10
N GLY A 34 -12.06 -2.52 -9.46
CA GLY A 34 -12.06 -3.90 -8.92
C GLY A 34 -12.05 -3.95 -7.39
N THR A 35 -12.03 -5.17 -6.88
CA THR A 35 -11.85 -5.49 -5.47
C THR A 35 -10.62 -6.38 -5.36
N ILE A 36 -9.54 -5.85 -4.79
CA ILE A 36 -8.22 -6.44 -4.85
C ILE A 36 -7.71 -6.67 -3.44
N TYR A 37 -7.35 -7.91 -3.16
CA TYR A 37 -6.81 -8.35 -1.88
C TYR A 37 -5.46 -9.01 -2.07
N VAL A 38 -4.44 -8.56 -1.33
CA VAL A 38 -3.10 -9.16 -1.37
C VAL A 38 -2.71 -9.63 0.02
N SER A 39 -2.25 -10.88 0.11
CA SER A 39 -1.68 -11.50 1.30
C SER A 39 -0.24 -11.89 1.07
N GLY A 40 0.63 -11.28 1.85
CA GLY A 40 2.06 -11.46 1.75
C GLY A 40 2.74 -10.35 0.94
N PRO A 41 4.07 -10.44 0.86
CA PRO A 41 4.92 -11.48 1.42
C PRO A 41 5.12 -11.34 2.93
N THR A 42 5.58 -12.41 3.58
CA THR A 42 6.04 -12.37 4.99
C THR A 42 7.52 -11.98 5.12
N ASN A 43 8.27 -12.11 4.03
CA ASN A 43 9.69 -11.78 3.94
C ASN A 43 9.89 -10.27 3.74
N SER A 44 10.82 -9.67 4.50
CA SER A 44 11.11 -8.23 4.48
C SER A 44 11.86 -7.73 3.24
N GLY A 45 12.30 -8.62 2.35
CA GLY A 45 12.97 -8.30 1.10
C GLY A 45 12.03 -8.27 -0.11
N ASN A 46 10.71 -8.22 0.11
CA ASN A 46 9.66 -8.13 -0.91
C ASN A 46 8.49 -7.28 -0.36
N GLY A 47 7.63 -6.76 -1.23
CA GLY A 47 6.47 -5.90 -0.93
C GLY A 47 5.12 -6.48 -1.35
N ALA A 48 4.04 -6.12 -0.65
CA ALA A 48 2.68 -6.50 -1.07
C ALA A 48 2.29 -5.83 -2.40
N LEU A 49 2.82 -4.64 -2.62
CA LEU A 49 2.83 -3.93 -3.89
C LEU A 49 4.29 -3.65 -4.23
N ASP A 50 4.70 -3.92 -5.47
CA ASP A 50 6.02 -3.58 -5.97
C ASP A 50 5.91 -3.06 -7.40
N SER A 51 6.45 -1.87 -7.64
CA SER A 51 6.51 -1.28 -8.96
C SER A 51 7.85 -0.58 -9.13
N ASN A 52 8.59 -0.96 -10.16
CA ASN A 52 9.80 -0.25 -10.58
C ASN A 52 9.49 1.10 -11.25
N GLY A 53 8.22 1.45 -11.45
CA GLY A 53 7.75 2.70 -12.03
C GLY A 53 6.54 3.26 -11.28
N ALA A 54 5.78 4.12 -11.95
CA ALA A 54 4.62 4.75 -11.33
C ALA A 54 3.58 3.70 -10.86
N MET A 55 3.08 3.89 -9.65
CA MET A 55 2.07 3.06 -9.02
C MET A 55 0.85 3.93 -8.71
N THR A 56 -0.21 3.82 -9.51
CA THR A 56 -1.38 4.72 -9.39
C THR A 56 -2.69 3.97 -9.19
N VAL A 57 -3.57 4.57 -8.39
CA VAL A 57 -4.94 4.09 -8.17
C VAL A 57 -5.95 5.20 -8.45
N SER A 58 -6.97 4.89 -9.24
CA SER A 58 -8.05 5.82 -9.60
C SER A 58 -9.45 5.28 -9.36
N GLY A 59 -9.58 4.02 -8.94
CA GLY A 59 -10.85 3.39 -8.65
C GLY A 59 -10.71 2.02 -8.00
N GLY A 60 -11.80 1.54 -7.39
CA GLY A 60 -11.88 0.21 -6.79
C GLY A 60 -11.43 0.16 -5.33
N VAL A 61 -11.52 -1.01 -4.72
CA VAL A 61 -11.05 -1.27 -3.35
C VAL A 61 -9.78 -2.11 -3.43
N VAL A 62 -8.71 -1.65 -2.78
CA VAL A 62 -7.45 -2.37 -2.66
C VAL A 62 -7.10 -2.51 -1.19
N ILE A 63 -6.83 -3.73 -0.72
CA ILE A 63 -6.24 -3.99 0.59
C ILE A 63 -5.06 -4.94 0.39
N ALA A 64 -3.85 -4.39 0.50
CA ALA A 64 -2.60 -5.15 0.33
C ALA A 64 -1.87 -5.26 1.66
N ALA A 65 -1.78 -6.47 2.21
CA ALA A 65 -1.19 -6.74 3.52
C ALA A 65 0.06 -7.61 3.36
N GLY A 66 1.20 -7.13 3.87
CA GLY A 66 2.47 -7.84 3.76
C GLY A 66 3.52 -7.35 4.76
N SER A 67 4.79 -7.65 4.46
CA SER A 67 5.94 -7.22 5.27
C SER A 67 6.06 -5.70 5.30
N ALA A 68 6.64 -5.15 6.37
CA ALA A 68 6.96 -3.73 6.44
C ALA A 68 8.32 -3.37 5.80
N GLY A 69 9.13 -4.37 5.42
CA GLY A 69 10.53 -4.17 5.04
C GLY A 69 10.73 -3.43 3.72
N MET A 70 9.98 -3.82 2.68
CA MET A 70 9.96 -3.14 1.38
C MET A 70 8.54 -2.68 1.03
N ALA A 71 7.77 -2.24 2.03
CA ALA A 71 6.43 -1.73 1.80
C ALA A 71 6.46 -0.50 0.90
N GLN A 72 5.78 -0.58 -0.24
CA GLN A 72 5.54 0.56 -1.13
C GLN A 72 4.10 1.04 -0.99
N VAL A 73 3.84 2.26 -1.47
CA VAL A 73 2.54 2.91 -1.44
C VAL A 73 2.23 3.46 -2.83
N PHE A 74 0.96 3.78 -3.08
CA PHE A 74 0.59 4.48 -4.31
C PHE A 74 1.22 5.87 -4.39
N ASP A 75 1.34 6.39 -5.61
CA ASP A 75 1.87 7.70 -5.89
C ASP A 75 0.85 8.81 -5.60
N GLN A 76 1.36 10.01 -5.31
CA GLN A 76 0.56 11.22 -5.12
C GLN A 76 -0.19 11.67 -6.38
N SER A 77 0.17 11.15 -7.55
CA SER A 77 -0.54 11.35 -8.82
C SER A 77 -1.82 10.52 -8.95
N SER A 78 -2.10 9.63 -7.98
CA SER A 78 -3.36 8.90 -7.88
C SER A 78 -4.55 9.86 -7.70
N SER A 79 -5.71 9.50 -8.27
CA SER A 79 -6.94 10.27 -8.10
C SER A 79 -7.85 9.73 -7.00
N GLN A 80 -7.57 8.52 -6.50
CA GLN A 80 -8.21 7.94 -5.33
C GLN A 80 -7.23 7.92 -4.16
N SER A 81 -7.70 8.28 -2.96
CA SER A 81 -6.85 8.32 -1.77
C SER A 81 -6.43 6.91 -1.33
N SER A 82 -5.28 6.83 -0.66
CA SER A 82 -4.78 5.62 -0.02
C SER A 82 -4.18 5.89 1.35
N LEU A 83 -4.27 4.88 2.21
CA LEU A 83 -3.71 4.82 3.54
C LEU A 83 -2.72 3.67 3.61
N SER A 84 -1.49 3.93 4.03
CA SER A 84 -0.54 2.89 4.46
C SER A 84 -0.40 2.92 5.97
N TYR A 85 -0.56 1.76 6.61
CA TYR A 85 -0.41 1.62 8.06
C TYR A 85 0.61 0.53 8.37
N THR A 86 1.67 0.89 9.10
CA THR A 86 2.67 -0.06 9.60
C THR A 86 2.49 -0.29 11.10
N PHE A 87 2.12 -1.51 11.46
CA PHE A 87 1.96 -1.95 12.85
C PHE A 87 3.31 -2.02 13.58
N THR A 88 3.30 -1.76 14.88
CA THR A 88 4.48 -1.88 15.75
C THR A 88 4.95 -3.33 15.92
N SER A 89 4.04 -4.30 15.76
CA SER A 89 4.31 -5.73 15.79
C SER A 89 3.64 -6.45 14.63
N VAL A 90 4.17 -7.64 14.27
CA VAL A 90 3.58 -8.50 13.24
C VAL A 90 2.22 -9.00 13.70
N GLN A 91 1.21 -8.83 12.85
CA GLN A 91 -0.14 -9.36 12.99
C GLN A 91 -0.19 -10.77 12.40
N GLN A 92 -0.93 -11.67 13.04
CA GLN A 92 -1.01 -13.08 12.62
C GLN A 92 -1.88 -13.24 11.37
N ALA A 93 -1.60 -14.28 10.57
CA ALA A 93 -2.51 -14.71 9.51
C ALA A 93 -3.91 -14.96 10.06
N GLY A 94 -4.95 -14.67 9.27
CA GLY A 94 -6.34 -14.78 9.71
C GLY A 94 -6.82 -13.62 10.58
N THR A 95 -5.99 -12.59 10.82
CA THR A 95 -6.40 -11.39 11.58
C THR A 95 -7.09 -10.40 10.65
N THR A 96 -8.38 -10.13 10.90
CA THR A 96 -9.16 -9.18 10.10
C THR A 96 -8.70 -7.74 10.33
N ILE A 97 -8.50 -7.03 9.22
CA ILE A 97 -8.29 -5.58 9.13
C ILE A 97 -9.61 -4.96 8.69
N THR A 98 -10.05 -3.91 9.38
CA THR A 98 -11.24 -3.17 8.99
C THR A 98 -10.98 -1.68 9.11
N LEU A 99 -11.30 -0.93 8.08
CA LEU A 99 -11.28 0.53 8.11
C LEU A 99 -12.72 1.03 8.13
N LYS A 100 -13.03 1.91 9.07
CA LYS A 100 -14.36 2.49 9.25
C LYS A 100 -14.37 3.99 9.01
N ASP A 101 -15.48 4.50 8.47
CA ASP A 101 -15.75 5.93 8.41
C ASP A 101 -16.14 6.51 9.78
N ALA A 102 -16.31 7.84 9.85
CA ALA A 102 -16.73 8.54 11.07
C ALA A 102 -18.14 8.18 11.56
N SER A 103 -18.97 7.55 10.70
CA SER A 103 -20.30 7.05 11.06
C SER A 103 -20.26 5.61 11.59
N GLY A 104 -19.09 4.96 11.56
CA GLY A 104 -18.88 3.58 12.00
C GLY A 104 -19.16 2.52 10.92
N ASN A 105 -19.40 2.94 9.67
CA ASN A 105 -19.60 2.02 8.54
C ASN A 105 -18.24 1.45 8.10
N ASP A 106 -18.22 0.16 7.76
CA ASP A 106 -17.04 -0.47 7.16
C ASP A 106 -16.88 0.04 5.72
N ILE A 107 -15.73 0.65 5.42
CA ILE A 107 -15.38 1.09 4.06
C ILE A 107 -14.48 0.08 3.35
N ALA A 108 -13.70 -0.68 4.13
CA ALA A 108 -12.77 -1.68 3.61
C ALA A 108 -12.55 -2.74 4.70
N SER A 109 -12.61 -4.02 4.33
CA SER A 109 -12.33 -5.12 5.25
C SER A 109 -11.65 -6.28 4.51
N TYR A 110 -10.64 -6.88 5.13
CA TYR A 110 -9.96 -8.06 4.62
C TYR A 110 -9.29 -8.85 5.73
N THR A 111 -9.22 -10.17 5.54
CA THR A 111 -8.57 -11.10 6.45
C THR A 111 -7.40 -11.76 5.70
N PRO A 112 -6.16 -11.27 5.85
CA PRO A 112 -5.02 -11.82 5.12
C PRO A 112 -4.72 -13.27 5.48
N ASP A 113 -4.40 -14.09 4.48
CA ASP A 113 -3.99 -15.49 4.64
C ASP A 113 -2.58 -15.66 5.23
N LYS A 114 -1.85 -14.56 5.37
CA LYS A 114 -0.46 -14.51 5.84
C LYS A 114 -0.29 -13.49 6.95
N GLN A 115 0.73 -13.70 7.78
CA GLN A 115 1.16 -12.67 8.73
C GLN A 115 1.58 -11.41 7.97
N PHE A 116 1.33 -10.25 8.56
CA PHE A 116 1.61 -8.95 7.96
C PHE A 116 2.04 -7.95 9.02
N GLN A 117 2.73 -6.90 8.59
CA GLN A 117 3.08 -5.76 9.45
C GLN A 117 2.75 -4.43 8.79
N ASN A 118 2.61 -4.39 7.47
CA ASN A 118 2.09 -3.24 6.75
C ASN A 118 0.78 -3.61 6.04
N VAL A 119 -0.14 -2.64 5.98
CA VAL A 119 -1.31 -2.71 5.10
C VAL A 119 -1.42 -1.41 4.29
N VAL A 120 -1.65 -1.53 2.99
CA VAL A 120 -2.03 -0.42 2.11
C VAL A 120 -3.51 -0.59 1.74
N ILE A 121 -4.30 0.45 1.98
CA ILE A 121 -5.73 0.48 1.76
C ILE A 121 -6.05 1.63 0.80
N SER A 122 -6.78 1.36 -0.28
CA SER A 122 -7.42 2.39 -1.09
C SER A 122 -8.87 2.02 -1.32
N ALA A 123 -9.77 2.99 -1.22
CA ALA A 123 -11.20 2.79 -1.46
C ALA A 123 -11.82 4.11 -1.97
N PRO A 124 -12.91 4.07 -2.75
CA PRO A 124 -13.56 5.27 -3.28
C PRO A 124 -14.05 6.26 -2.20
N GLU A 125 -14.35 5.75 -1.00
CA GLU A 125 -14.84 6.50 0.14
C GLU A 125 -13.74 7.25 0.90
N LEU A 126 -12.46 7.00 0.57
CA LEU A 126 -11.34 7.72 1.17
C LEU A 126 -11.23 9.14 0.60
N ALA A 127 -11.21 10.12 1.49
CA ALA A 127 -11.07 11.53 1.14
C ALA A 127 -10.08 12.25 2.08
N ALA A 128 -9.25 13.11 1.49
CA ALA A 128 -8.35 13.98 2.26
C ALA A 128 -9.14 14.90 3.20
N GLY A 129 -8.59 15.12 4.40
CA GLY A 129 -9.21 15.91 5.46
C GLY A 129 -10.26 15.16 6.28
N GLN A 130 -10.62 13.93 5.91
CA GLN A 130 -11.52 13.08 6.70
C GLN A 130 -10.73 12.17 7.65
N THR A 131 -11.40 11.74 8.73
CA THR A 131 -10.84 10.81 9.73
C THR A 131 -11.53 9.46 9.63
N TYR A 132 -10.73 8.40 9.71
CA TYR A 132 -11.16 7.00 9.66
C TYR A 132 -10.59 6.24 10.85
N SER A 133 -11.26 5.17 11.25
CA SER A 133 -10.84 4.33 12.37
C SER A 133 -10.34 2.99 11.84
N LEU A 134 -9.05 2.69 12.05
CA LEU A 134 -8.46 1.41 11.69
C LEU A 134 -8.65 0.41 12.84
N TYR A 135 -9.17 -0.77 12.52
CA TYR A 135 -9.34 -1.88 13.43
C TYR A 135 -8.52 -3.08 12.98
N CYS A 136 -8.01 -3.83 13.96
CA CYS A 136 -7.35 -5.11 13.77
C CYS A 136 -7.89 -6.08 14.83
N ALA A 137 -8.33 -7.28 14.42
CA ALA A 137 -9.02 -8.22 15.30
C ALA A 137 -10.20 -7.58 16.09
N ASN A 138 -10.99 -6.71 15.44
CA ASN A 138 -12.08 -5.93 16.05
C ASN A 138 -11.66 -4.96 17.18
N SER A 139 -10.36 -4.80 17.42
CA SER A 139 -9.83 -3.81 18.36
C SER A 139 -9.43 -2.54 17.60
N LEU A 140 -9.81 -1.38 18.13
CA LEU A 140 -9.39 -0.09 17.57
C LEU A 140 -7.87 0.00 17.67
N VAL A 141 -7.23 0.22 16.52
CA VAL A 141 -5.79 0.46 16.40
C VAL A 141 -5.53 1.96 16.51
N GLU A 142 -6.14 2.75 15.63
CA GLU A 142 -5.89 4.19 15.55
C GLU A 142 -7.03 4.93 14.84
N ASN A 143 -7.25 6.19 15.20
CA ASN A 143 -8.04 7.13 14.41
C ASN A 143 -7.09 7.96 13.55
N ILE A 144 -7.26 7.87 12.23
CA ILE A 144 -6.31 8.35 11.24
C ILE A 144 -6.98 9.43 10.40
N SER A 145 -6.43 10.63 10.41
CA SER A 145 -6.84 11.71 9.50
C SER A 145 -6.02 11.64 8.22
N LEU A 146 -6.67 11.53 7.06
CA LEU A 146 -5.98 11.55 5.77
C LEU A 146 -5.48 12.97 5.48
N SER A 147 -4.17 13.12 5.28
CA SER A 147 -3.54 14.41 5.02
C SER A 147 -3.50 14.80 3.54
N GLY A 148 -3.82 13.86 2.63
CA GLY A 148 -3.80 14.07 1.18
C GLY A 148 -4.16 12.80 0.41
N THR A 149 -3.71 12.72 -0.85
CA THR A 149 -3.90 11.54 -1.71
C THR A 149 -3.30 10.28 -1.07
N VAL A 150 -2.09 10.36 -0.53
CA VAL A 150 -1.44 9.26 0.18
C VAL A 150 -1.16 9.69 1.61
N THR A 151 -1.60 8.87 2.56
CA THR A 151 -1.30 9.04 4.00
C THR A 151 -0.58 7.80 4.50
N SER A 152 0.57 7.96 5.14
CA SER A 152 1.33 6.85 5.75
C SER A 152 1.45 7.07 7.25
N VAL A 153 1.12 6.06 8.04
CA VAL A 153 1.11 6.09 9.51
C VAL A 153 1.84 4.86 10.06
N GLY A 154 2.47 5.00 11.22
CA GLY A 154 3.16 3.90 11.92
C GLY A 154 4.69 4.00 11.91
N THR A 155 5.35 3.07 12.61
CA THR A 155 6.79 3.14 12.97
C THR A 155 7.77 2.55 11.93
N GLY A 156 7.36 2.39 10.68
CA GLY A 156 8.23 1.85 9.64
C GLY A 156 7.72 2.22 8.26
N GLY A 157 8.34 3.22 7.64
CA GLY A 157 7.93 3.66 6.30
C GLY A 157 8.36 5.05 5.86
N MET A 158 9.42 5.65 6.43
CA MET A 158 10.15 6.73 5.74
C MET A 158 11.54 6.22 5.35
N SER A 159 11.59 5.40 4.31
CA SER A 159 12.83 5.05 3.61
C SER A 159 12.49 4.60 2.18
N GLY A 160 12.00 5.52 1.35
CA GLY A 160 11.66 5.17 -0.04
C GLY A 160 11.69 6.31 -1.05
N GLY A 161 11.95 7.55 -0.65
CA GLY A 161 11.86 8.68 -1.58
C GLY A 161 12.88 9.75 -1.31
N PHE A 162 14.12 9.55 -1.75
CA PHE A 162 15.02 10.60 -2.29
C PHE A 162 16.11 9.93 -3.15
N GLY A 163 15.68 9.25 -4.21
CA GLY A 163 16.55 8.94 -5.35
C GLY A 163 16.62 10.15 -6.28
N GLY A 164 17.44 11.14 -5.94
CA GLY A 164 17.61 12.33 -6.80
C GLY A 164 18.51 13.40 -6.20
N GLY A 165 19.82 13.30 -6.46
CA GLY A 165 20.77 14.36 -6.09
C GLY A 165 22.21 13.95 -6.33
N GLN A 166 22.71 14.28 -7.53
CA GLN A 166 24.08 14.29 -8.03
C GLN A 166 25.20 13.75 -7.11
N ARG A 167 25.85 12.67 -7.57
CA ARG A 167 27.31 12.51 -7.39
C ARG A 167 28.03 13.26 -8.51
N PRO A 168 28.79 14.32 -8.26
CA PRO A 168 29.80 14.77 -9.21
C PRO A 168 30.96 13.77 -9.16
N GLY A 169 31.08 12.98 -10.22
CA GLY A 169 32.24 12.15 -10.49
C GLY A 169 33.51 12.99 -10.54
N GLY A 170 34.59 12.41 -10.02
CA GLY A 170 35.90 13.02 -10.00
C GLY A 170 36.48 13.23 -11.39
N GLY A 171 37.32 14.26 -11.49
CA GLY A 171 38.25 14.45 -12.59
C GLY A 171 38.91 15.82 -12.56
N ARG A 172 40.14 15.92 -12.03
CA ARG A 172 41.33 16.17 -12.86
C ARG A 172 42.60 16.28 -12.02
N ARG A 173 43.62 15.59 -12.53
CA ARG A 173 45.03 15.87 -12.31
C ARG A 173 45.37 17.27 -12.81
N GLY A 174 46.23 17.96 -12.06
CA GLY A 174 46.88 19.23 -12.35
C GLY A 174 47.78 19.56 -11.18
#